data_AF-A0A317C163-F1
#
_entry.id   AF-A0A317C163-F1
#
_cell.length_a   1.000
_cell.length_b   1.000
_cell.length_c   1.000
_cell.angle_alpha   90.00
_cell.angle_beta   90.00
_cell.angle_gamma   90.00
#
_symmetry.space_group_name_H-M   'P 1'
#
loop_
_entity.id
_entity.type
_entity.pdbx_description
1 polymer ?
#
loop_
_entity_poly.entity_id
_entity_poly.type
_entity_poly.pdbx_seq_one_letter_code
_entity_poly.pdbx_strand_id
1 'polypeptide(L)'
;MPKVFISYARDESHGQNLATECQQALQTAGFEVFRDVIGLKPGDVWYSKLEFELETSDVVVLIVSEKVRRSKWVHNEISMAEEIGLPVIPVFAEAVRSPLWLRHLQALDFAVTADWPVLISSVASHGIQDAETESAQLKQPQTPEPVILKPETETTIIPATQASPSIVTAPSIQDSLVYRRDQYRETCAWASEVDIDDFGVYADLEISEVVQRFRLIQPGTFWMGSPGSEAERSDNETRHQVTLSKAFWLADTACTQAFWEAVMGNNPSHFKDGPNSPVEGVSWNDIQEFIQTLNTMQPSLSVQLPTEAQWEYACRAGTNSLFSFGAKITPEQVNYDGNHPYAGGEKGLKRGKTVSVKSLEANAWGLYEMHGNVWEWCQDAYKSDLGTEACTDPLNESGDFRVLRGGSWVSYGGGCRSACRNSYRPDRRLSDFGFRLARGQ
;
A
#
# COMPACT_ATOMS: atom_id res chain seq x y z
N MET A 1 6.81 -14.10 -30.10
CA MET A 1 7.87 -13.13 -29.76
C MET A 1 7.50 -12.53 -28.43
N PRO A 2 8.47 -12.30 -27.53
CA PRO A 2 8.15 -11.85 -26.18
C PRO A 2 7.38 -10.52 -26.21
N LYS A 3 6.34 -10.41 -25.39
CA LYS A 3 5.61 -9.17 -25.16
C LYS A 3 6.44 -8.28 -24.24
N VAL A 4 6.65 -7.03 -24.64
CA VAL A 4 7.54 -6.09 -23.96
C VAL A 4 6.74 -5.03 -23.23
N PHE A 5 7.03 -4.84 -21.95
CA PHE A 5 6.54 -3.71 -21.16
C PHE A 5 7.61 -2.62 -21.09
N ILE A 6 7.28 -1.37 -21.46
CA ILE A 6 8.20 -0.22 -21.34
C ILE A 6 7.78 0.65 -20.17
N SER A 7 8.63 0.70 -19.13
CA SER A 7 8.51 1.59 -17.97
C SER A 7 9.43 2.80 -18.10
N TYR A 8 8.90 4.00 -17.81
CA TYR A 8 9.63 5.28 -17.87
C TYR A 8 8.92 6.36 -17.05
N ALA A 9 9.59 7.49 -16.80
CA ALA A 9 8.95 8.66 -16.17
C ALA A 9 8.39 9.62 -17.22
N ARG A 10 7.16 10.11 -17.01
CA ARG A 10 6.50 11.08 -17.91
C ARG A 10 6.76 12.51 -17.49
N ASP A 11 7.43 13.26 -18.34
CA ASP A 11 7.91 14.61 -18.04
C ASP A 11 8.31 15.43 -19.26
N GLU A 12 7.98 14.97 -20.47
CA GLU A 12 8.43 15.60 -21.71
C GLU A 12 9.97 15.71 -21.82
N SER A 13 10.70 14.93 -21.00
CA SER A 13 12.16 14.92 -21.01
C SER A 13 12.72 14.02 -22.11
N HIS A 14 14.05 14.04 -22.20
CA HIS A 14 14.81 13.13 -23.01
C HIS A 14 14.47 11.64 -22.78
N GLY A 15 14.17 11.24 -21.54
CA GLY A 15 13.77 9.86 -21.23
C GLY A 15 12.44 9.44 -21.86
N GLN A 16 11.47 10.35 -21.95
CA GLN A 16 10.19 10.09 -22.61
C GLN A 16 10.33 10.00 -24.14
N ASN A 17 11.23 10.80 -24.73
CA ASN A 17 11.56 10.69 -26.15
C ASN A 17 12.20 9.34 -26.46
N LEU A 18 13.18 8.91 -25.65
CA LEU A 18 13.82 7.61 -25.82
C LEU A 18 12.84 6.45 -25.63
N ALA A 19 11.90 6.54 -24.69
CA ALA A 19 10.82 5.55 -24.53
C ALA A 19 9.93 5.44 -25.79
N THR A 20 9.72 6.56 -26.50
CA THR A 20 9.00 6.59 -27.78
C THR A 20 9.79 5.92 -28.90
N GLU A 21 11.07 6.24 -29.03
CA GLU A 21 11.96 5.62 -30.02
C GLU A 21 12.12 4.11 -29.76
N CYS A 22 12.23 3.72 -28.48
CA CYS A 22 12.30 2.33 -28.04
C CYS A 22 11.07 1.54 -28.45
N GLN A 23 9.88 2.10 -28.20
CA GLN A 23 8.62 1.49 -28.65
C GLN A 23 8.62 1.28 -30.16
N GLN A 24 9.00 2.30 -30.94
CA GLN A 24 9.01 2.22 -32.40
C GLN A 24 10.02 1.19 -32.92
N ALA A 25 11.23 1.13 -32.34
CA ALA A 25 12.26 0.18 -32.72
C ALA A 25 11.82 -1.27 -32.46
N LEU A 26 11.26 -1.55 -31.28
CA LEU A 26 10.77 -2.89 -30.91
C LEU A 26 9.55 -3.30 -31.75
N GLN A 27 8.59 -2.40 -31.99
CA GLN A 27 7.45 -2.70 -32.87
C GLN A 27 7.89 -2.95 -34.32
N THR A 28 8.88 -2.21 -34.83
CA THR A 28 9.45 -2.43 -36.17
C THR A 28 10.14 -3.79 -36.28
N ALA A 29 10.78 -4.23 -35.19
CA ALA A 29 11.35 -5.56 -35.09
C ALA A 29 10.31 -6.68 -34.86
N GLY A 30 9.02 -6.32 -34.73
CA GLY A 30 7.88 -7.24 -34.70
C GLY A 30 7.40 -7.62 -33.29
N PHE A 31 7.93 -7.02 -32.23
CA PHE A 31 7.51 -7.32 -30.85
C PHE A 31 6.14 -6.70 -30.56
N GLU A 32 5.34 -7.38 -29.74
CA GLU A 32 4.19 -6.76 -29.09
C GLU A 32 4.72 -5.86 -27.97
N VAL A 33 4.38 -4.57 -27.99
CA VAL A 33 4.93 -3.60 -27.04
C VAL A 33 3.81 -2.84 -26.36
N PHE A 34 3.75 -2.98 -25.04
CA PHE A 34 2.98 -2.11 -24.17
C PHE A 34 3.90 -0.99 -23.67
N ARG A 35 3.53 0.26 -23.94
CA ARG A 35 4.18 1.44 -23.36
C ARG A 35 3.22 2.07 -22.38
N ASP A 36 3.73 2.46 -21.23
CA ASP A 36 2.94 3.16 -20.23
C ASP A 36 2.56 4.60 -20.69
N VAL A 37 1.48 4.76 -21.48
CA VAL A 37 1.03 6.05 -22.07
C VAL A 37 -0.20 6.65 -21.39
N ILE A 38 -0.53 6.28 -20.16
CA ILE A 38 -1.83 6.59 -19.54
C ILE A 38 -1.96 8.07 -19.15
N GLY A 39 -2.48 8.92 -20.04
CA GLY A 39 -2.91 10.27 -19.64
C GLY A 39 -4.09 10.19 -18.68
N LEU A 40 -3.83 10.40 -17.40
CA LEU A 40 -4.83 10.35 -16.33
C LEU A 40 -5.76 11.56 -16.43
N LYS A 41 -7.07 11.32 -16.43
CA LYS A 41 -8.06 12.35 -16.09
C LYS A 41 -8.48 12.18 -14.63
N PRO A 42 -8.92 13.25 -13.94
CA PRO A 42 -9.48 13.13 -12.60
C PRO A 42 -10.69 12.18 -12.59
N GLY A 43 -10.62 11.09 -11.82
CA GLY A 43 -11.70 10.12 -11.63
C GLY A 43 -11.47 8.72 -12.24
N ASP A 44 -10.38 8.48 -12.95
CA ASP A 44 -10.08 7.15 -13.51
C ASP A 44 -9.52 6.20 -12.42
N VAL A 45 -10.15 5.03 -12.26
CA VAL A 45 -9.70 3.94 -11.37
C VAL A 45 -8.99 2.88 -12.23
N TRP A 46 -7.65 2.79 -12.15
CA TRP A 46 -6.89 1.96 -13.11
C TRP A 46 -5.59 1.33 -12.55
N TYR A 47 -5.69 0.41 -11.58
CA TYR A 47 -4.57 -0.49 -11.22
C TYR A 47 -4.60 -1.83 -12.00
N SER A 48 -5.79 -2.29 -12.42
CA SER A 48 -5.98 -3.64 -12.98
C SER A 48 -5.34 -3.90 -14.35
N LYS A 49 -5.25 -2.90 -15.25
CA LYS A 49 -4.60 -3.13 -16.56
C LYS A 49 -3.09 -2.90 -16.55
N LEU A 50 -2.52 -2.12 -15.63
CA LEU A 50 -1.05 -2.07 -15.52
C LEU A 50 -0.52 -3.40 -14.96
N GLU A 51 -1.18 -3.93 -13.93
CA GLU A 51 -0.88 -5.26 -13.39
C GLU A 51 -1.09 -6.34 -14.45
N PHE A 52 -2.22 -6.36 -15.15
CA PHE A 52 -2.46 -7.31 -16.24
C PHE A 52 -1.41 -7.20 -17.36
N GLU A 53 -1.02 -6.00 -17.77
CA GLU A 53 -0.05 -5.82 -18.85
C GLU A 53 1.37 -6.21 -18.42
N LEU A 54 1.72 -6.02 -17.14
CA LEU A 54 2.96 -6.54 -16.56
C LEU A 54 2.93 -8.07 -16.44
N GLU A 55 1.86 -8.65 -15.90
CA GLU A 55 1.68 -10.11 -15.74
C GLU A 55 1.61 -10.86 -17.07
N THR A 56 1.15 -10.19 -18.14
CA THR A 56 1.09 -10.78 -19.48
C THR A 56 2.31 -10.49 -20.34
N SER A 57 3.26 -9.68 -19.85
CA SER A 57 4.52 -9.40 -20.55
C SER A 57 5.58 -10.46 -20.24
N ASP A 58 6.56 -10.59 -21.13
CA ASP A 58 7.67 -11.54 -21.00
C ASP A 58 8.99 -10.85 -20.59
N VAL A 59 9.07 -9.52 -20.73
CA VAL A 59 10.23 -8.70 -20.33
C VAL A 59 9.86 -7.24 -20.11
N VAL A 60 10.49 -6.60 -19.13
CA VAL A 60 10.43 -5.14 -18.91
C VAL A 60 11.66 -4.45 -19.46
N VAL A 61 11.47 -3.41 -20.26
CA VAL A 61 12.50 -2.44 -20.62
C VAL A 61 12.28 -1.18 -19.78
N LEU A 62 13.23 -0.89 -18.88
CA LEU A 62 13.17 0.27 -18.01
C LEU A 62 14.05 1.41 -18.57
N ILE A 63 13.43 2.52 -18.94
CA ILE A 63 14.16 3.71 -19.38
C ILE A 63 14.56 4.56 -18.17
N VAL A 64 15.85 4.60 -17.84
CA VAL A 64 16.38 5.28 -16.65
C VAL A 64 16.77 6.73 -16.99
N SER A 65 16.03 7.67 -16.42
CA SER A 65 16.32 9.12 -16.40
C SER A 65 16.49 9.63 -14.96
N GLU A 66 16.90 10.89 -14.77
CA GLU A 66 17.02 11.54 -13.46
C GLU A 66 15.67 11.58 -12.73
N LYS A 67 14.57 11.66 -13.48
CA LYS A 67 13.22 11.59 -12.90
C LYS A 67 12.89 10.17 -12.43
N VAL A 68 13.26 9.14 -13.18
CA VAL A 68 13.11 7.74 -12.74
C VAL A 68 13.90 7.47 -11.46
N ARG A 69 15.10 8.05 -11.31
CA ARG A 69 15.91 7.93 -10.08
C ARG A 69 15.17 8.39 -8.81
N ARG A 70 14.20 9.29 -8.95
CA ARG A 70 13.40 9.86 -7.84
C ARG A 70 11.94 9.39 -7.85
N SER A 71 11.54 8.59 -8.83
CA SER A 71 10.15 8.18 -9.02
C SER A 71 9.85 6.95 -8.18
N LYS A 72 9.08 7.15 -7.09
CA LYS A 72 8.53 6.04 -6.29
C LYS A 72 7.61 5.14 -7.12
N TRP A 73 6.93 5.70 -8.12
CA TRP A 73 6.00 4.96 -8.96
C TRP A 73 6.70 3.97 -9.90
N VAL A 74 7.76 4.40 -10.59
CA VAL A 74 8.57 3.51 -11.43
C VAL A 74 9.27 2.44 -10.58
N HIS A 75 9.70 2.79 -9.37
CA HIS A 75 10.25 1.81 -8.44
C HIS A 75 9.24 0.71 -8.07
N ASN A 76 7.97 1.06 -7.86
CA ASN A 76 6.91 0.08 -7.58
C ASN A 76 6.68 -0.87 -8.77
N GLU A 77 6.66 -0.36 -10.01
CA GLU A 77 6.51 -1.20 -11.20
C GLU A 77 7.65 -2.22 -11.32
N ILE A 78 8.89 -1.78 -11.10
CA ILE A 78 10.06 -2.66 -11.20
C ILE A 78 10.11 -3.64 -10.04
N SER A 79 9.72 -3.22 -8.84
CA SER A 79 9.61 -4.14 -7.69
C SER A 79 8.59 -5.24 -7.97
N MET A 80 7.47 -4.91 -8.62
CA MET A 80 6.46 -5.89 -9.03
C MET A 80 6.96 -6.82 -10.13
N ALA A 81 7.68 -6.29 -11.12
CA ALA A 81 8.32 -7.10 -12.16
C ALA A 81 9.33 -8.10 -11.56
N GLU A 82 10.18 -7.66 -10.63
CA GLU A 82 11.11 -8.52 -9.90
C GLU A 82 10.37 -9.58 -9.06
N GLU A 83 9.24 -9.23 -8.44
CA GLU A 83 8.43 -10.13 -7.61
C GLU A 83 7.83 -11.29 -8.42
N ILE A 84 7.34 -11.02 -9.64
CA ILE A 84 6.78 -12.06 -10.52
C ILE A 84 7.86 -12.78 -11.38
N GLY A 85 9.14 -12.45 -11.17
CA GLY A 85 10.26 -13.04 -11.92
C GLY A 85 10.38 -12.55 -13.36
N LEU A 86 9.77 -11.41 -13.70
CA LEU A 86 9.82 -10.81 -15.02
C LEU A 86 11.18 -10.13 -15.23
N PRO A 87 11.98 -10.52 -16.25
CA PRO A 87 13.28 -9.92 -16.49
C PRO A 87 13.19 -8.41 -16.72
N VAL A 88 14.09 -7.65 -16.09
CA VAL A 88 14.18 -6.20 -16.24
C VAL A 88 15.48 -5.84 -16.95
N ILE A 89 15.38 -5.10 -18.05
CA ILE A 89 16.50 -4.56 -18.82
C ILE A 89 16.56 -3.04 -18.62
N PRO A 90 17.49 -2.52 -17.79
CA PRO A 90 17.67 -1.09 -17.62
C PRO A 90 18.39 -0.47 -18.82
N VAL A 91 17.88 0.65 -19.31
CA VAL A 91 18.44 1.45 -20.41
C VAL A 91 18.59 2.89 -19.94
N PHE A 92 19.82 3.35 -19.74
CA PHE A 92 20.09 4.72 -19.31
C PHE A 92 19.90 5.68 -20.49
N ALA A 93 18.93 6.59 -20.34
CA ALA A 93 18.66 7.61 -21.35
C ALA A 93 19.63 8.78 -21.29
N GLU A 94 20.26 9.00 -20.14
CA GLU A 94 21.16 10.12 -19.89
C GLU A 94 22.21 9.72 -18.85
N ALA A 95 23.28 10.50 -18.75
CA ALA A 95 24.39 10.25 -17.82
C ALA A 95 23.96 10.54 -16.37
N VAL A 96 23.21 9.61 -15.78
CA VAL A 96 22.68 9.70 -14.41
C VAL A 96 23.27 8.62 -13.52
N ARG A 97 23.34 8.91 -12.22
CA ARG A 97 23.82 7.94 -11.24
C ARG A 97 22.84 6.77 -11.17
N SER A 98 23.35 5.55 -11.36
CA SER A 98 22.56 4.33 -11.20
C SER A 98 21.88 4.26 -9.82
N PRO A 99 20.53 4.16 -9.77
CA PRO A 99 19.78 3.92 -8.54
C PRO A 99 20.30 2.70 -7.79
N LEU A 100 20.30 2.74 -6.45
CA LEU A 100 20.85 1.64 -5.64
C LEU A 100 20.18 0.29 -5.96
N TRP A 101 18.87 0.32 -6.19
CA TRP A 101 18.04 -0.83 -6.54
C TRP A 101 18.17 -1.32 -7.99
N LEU A 102 19.03 -0.71 -8.82
CA LEU A 102 19.35 -1.23 -10.17
C LEU A 102 20.77 -1.76 -10.30
N ARG A 103 21.58 -1.66 -9.23
CA ARG A 103 23.02 -1.96 -9.31
C ARG A 103 23.34 -3.43 -9.47
N HIS A 104 22.39 -4.31 -9.18
CA HIS A 104 22.52 -5.75 -9.42
C HIS A 104 22.25 -6.14 -10.88
N LEU A 105 21.71 -5.23 -11.69
CA LEU A 105 21.38 -5.48 -13.10
C LEU A 105 22.42 -4.88 -14.03
N GLN A 106 22.73 -5.60 -15.11
CA GLN A 106 23.52 -5.04 -16.20
C GLN A 106 22.63 -4.11 -17.04
N ALA A 107 23.10 -2.89 -17.27
CA ALA A 107 22.35 -1.87 -17.99
C ALA A 107 22.96 -1.55 -19.35
N LEU A 108 22.11 -1.13 -20.29
CA LEU A 108 22.53 -0.51 -21.53
C LEU A 108 22.66 1.00 -21.32
N ASP A 109 23.69 1.60 -21.91
CA ASP A 109 23.93 3.05 -21.83
C ASP A 109 23.66 3.70 -23.18
N PHE A 110 22.52 4.41 -23.29
CA PHE A 110 22.11 5.14 -24.48
C PHE A 110 22.29 6.65 -24.31
N ALA A 111 23.01 7.10 -23.26
CA ALA A 111 23.18 8.52 -22.94
C ALA A 111 23.93 9.32 -24.03
N VAL A 112 24.67 8.64 -24.91
CA VAL A 112 25.44 9.25 -26.00
C VAL A 112 24.94 8.79 -27.38
N THR A 113 24.69 7.50 -27.56
CA THR A 113 24.18 6.94 -28.82
C THR A 113 23.38 5.68 -28.53
N ALA A 114 22.15 5.58 -29.07
CA ALA A 114 21.29 4.42 -28.90
C ALA A 114 21.75 3.23 -29.77
N ASP A 115 21.85 2.05 -29.17
CA ASP A 115 22.20 0.79 -29.84
C ASP A 115 21.00 -0.16 -29.87
N TRP A 116 20.07 0.15 -30.77
CA TRP A 116 18.82 -0.61 -30.94
C TRP A 116 19.03 -2.10 -31.25
N PRO A 117 19.99 -2.52 -32.10
CA PRO A 117 20.28 -3.94 -32.32
C PRO A 117 20.61 -4.71 -31.05
N VAL A 118 21.40 -4.13 -30.13
CA VAL A 118 21.74 -4.77 -28.85
C VAL A 118 20.51 -4.90 -27.95
N LEU A 119 19.67 -3.87 -27.86
CA LEU A 119 18.42 -3.94 -27.10
C LEU A 119 17.48 -5.02 -27.67
N ILE A 120 17.28 -5.04 -28.99
CA ILE A 120 16.42 -6.01 -29.68
C ILE A 120 16.92 -7.43 -29.44
N SER A 121 18.22 -7.68 -29.55
CA SER A 121 18.80 -9.01 -29.28
C SER A 121 18.62 -9.42 -27.82
N SER A 122 18.73 -8.48 -26.87
CA SER A 122 18.57 -8.74 -25.45
C SER A 122 17.13 -9.13 -25.13
N VAL A 123 16.15 -8.37 -25.65
CA VAL A 123 14.72 -8.67 -25.54
C VAL A 123 14.36 -10.03 -26.17
N ALA A 124 14.90 -10.32 -27.37
CA ALA A 124 14.64 -11.58 -28.06
C ALA A 124 15.10 -12.82 -27.26
N SER A 125 16.18 -12.68 -26.48
CA SER A 125 16.76 -13.78 -25.70
C SER A 125 15.89 -14.25 -24.54
N HIS A 126 14.86 -13.48 -24.16
CA HIS A 126 13.96 -13.79 -23.05
C HIS A 126 12.65 -14.49 -23.50
N GLY A 127 12.51 -14.77 -24.80
CA GLY A 127 11.33 -15.44 -25.38
C GLY A 127 11.50 -16.92 -25.73
N ILE A 128 12.54 -17.61 -25.25
CA ILE A 128 12.79 -19.04 -25.52
C ILE A 128 12.64 -19.81 -24.21
N GLN A 129 11.44 -20.32 -23.94
CA GLN A 129 11.26 -21.45 -23.03
C GLN A 129 11.38 -22.74 -23.85
N ASP A 130 12.35 -23.58 -23.49
CA ASP A 130 12.57 -24.88 -24.12
C ASP A 130 11.33 -25.78 -23.97
N ALA A 131 10.73 -26.09 -25.12
CA ALA A 131 9.67 -27.06 -25.27
C ALA A 131 10.22 -28.50 -25.27
N GLU A 132 10.67 -29.00 -24.12
CA GLU A 132 10.93 -30.44 -23.92
C GLU A 132 10.55 -30.92 -22.51
N THR A 133 9.28 -30.84 -22.12
CA THR A 133 8.66 -31.92 -21.33
C THR A 133 7.13 -31.88 -21.44
N GLU A 134 6.51 -33.04 -21.61
CA GLU A 134 5.06 -33.34 -21.56
C GLU A 134 4.20 -33.02 -22.79
N SER A 135 4.49 -33.77 -23.86
CA SER A 135 3.44 -34.27 -24.76
C SER A 135 2.51 -35.25 -24.03
N ALA A 136 1.26 -34.89 -23.76
CA ALA A 136 0.08 -35.76 -23.93
C ALA A 136 -1.27 -35.08 -23.57
N GLN A 137 -2.20 -35.16 -24.54
CA GLN A 137 -3.67 -35.02 -24.45
C GLN A 137 -4.30 -33.65 -24.74
N LEU A 138 -4.52 -33.43 -26.05
CA LEU A 138 -5.47 -32.48 -26.64
C LEU A 138 -6.92 -32.75 -26.20
N LYS A 139 -7.63 -31.68 -25.81
CA LYS A 139 -9.05 -31.47 -26.12
C LYS A 139 -9.25 -30.01 -26.58
N GLN A 140 -9.68 -29.85 -27.83
CA GLN A 140 -10.00 -28.58 -28.47
C GLN A 140 -11.32 -27.99 -27.94
N PRO A 141 -11.46 -26.65 -27.86
CA PRO A 141 -12.74 -25.97 -27.92
C PRO A 141 -12.96 -25.25 -29.28
N GLN A 142 -14.23 -25.25 -29.70
CA GLN A 142 -14.75 -24.69 -30.95
C GLN A 142 -14.92 -23.16 -30.90
N THR A 143 -14.76 -22.51 -32.06
CA THR A 143 -14.97 -21.08 -32.32
C THR A 143 -16.45 -20.74 -32.54
N PRO A 144 -16.96 -19.57 -32.08
CA PRO A 144 -18.18 -18.98 -32.62
C PRO A 144 -17.90 -17.90 -33.69
N GLU A 145 -18.79 -17.84 -34.69
CA GLU A 145 -18.78 -16.93 -35.85
C GLU A 145 -19.08 -15.44 -35.52
N PRO A 146 -18.67 -14.48 -36.38
CA PRO A 146 -18.94 -13.06 -36.20
C PRO A 146 -20.28 -12.62 -36.83
N VAL A 147 -21.02 -11.78 -36.10
CA VAL A 147 -22.25 -11.12 -36.58
C VAL A 147 -21.91 -9.79 -37.26
N ILE A 148 -22.37 -9.63 -38.51
CA ILE A 148 -22.28 -8.43 -39.34
C ILE A 148 -23.50 -7.54 -39.08
N LEU A 149 -23.28 -6.22 -38.87
CA LEU A 149 -24.33 -5.20 -39.02
C LEU A 149 -23.86 -4.04 -39.92
N LYS A 150 -24.77 -3.63 -40.80
CA LYS A 150 -24.65 -2.67 -41.92
C LYS A 150 -24.85 -1.21 -41.49
N PRO A 151 -24.55 -0.21 -42.37
CA PRO A 151 -24.25 1.16 -41.97
C PRO A 151 -25.39 2.20 -42.15
N GLU A 152 -25.14 3.34 -41.48
CA GLU A 152 -25.51 4.74 -41.77
C GLU A 152 -26.95 5.27 -41.63
N THR A 153 -27.08 6.38 -40.88
CA THR A 153 -27.84 7.56 -41.33
C THR A 153 -27.32 8.85 -40.69
N GLU A 154 -27.35 9.93 -41.48
CA GLU A 154 -26.83 11.29 -41.28
C GLU A 154 -27.40 12.03 -40.05
N THR A 155 -26.61 12.96 -39.49
CA THR A 155 -27.18 14.20 -38.90
C THR A 155 -26.22 15.39 -38.99
N THR A 156 -26.61 16.32 -39.86
CA THR A 156 -26.54 17.80 -39.84
C THR A 156 -25.51 18.53 -38.97
N ILE A 157 -24.69 19.34 -39.66
CA ILE A 157 -23.73 20.33 -39.15
C ILE A 157 -24.48 21.60 -38.66
N ILE A 158 -24.13 22.09 -37.47
CA ILE A 158 -24.51 23.43 -36.94
C ILE A 158 -23.22 24.25 -36.77
N PRO A 159 -23.17 25.55 -37.15
CA PRO A 159 -21.92 26.31 -37.19
C PRO A 159 -21.46 26.77 -35.80
N ALA A 160 -20.14 26.81 -35.62
CA ALA A 160 -19.45 27.23 -34.41
C ALA A 160 -19.45 28.77 -34.27
N THR A 161 -19.98 29.27 -33.16
CA THR A 161 -19.75 30.64 -32.68
C THR A 161 -18.56 30.62 -31.73
N GLN A 162 -17.45 31.25 -32.10
CA GLN A 162 -16.26 31.41 -31.26
C GLN A 162 -16.57 32.34 -30.07
N ALA A 163 -16.41 31.82 -28.86
CA ALA A 163 -16.09 32.60 -27.68
C ALA A 163 -14.81 32.01 -27.08
N SER A 164 -13.74 32.81 -27.06
CA SER A 164 -12.46 32.45 -26.47
C SER A 164 -12.64 32.18 -24.96
N PRO A 165 -12.24 31.01 -24.43
CA PRO A 165 -12.17 30.82 -22.99
C PRO A 165 -10.92 31.56 -22.48
N SER A 166 -11.14 32.49 -21.55
CA SER A 166 -10.08 33.09 -20.75
C SER A 166 -9.26 31.97 -20.11
N ILE A 167 -7.96 31.94 -20.37
CA ILE A 167 -7.00 31.03 -19.74
C ILE A 167 -7.00 31.37 -18.25
N VAL A 168 -7.69 30.57 -17.45
CA VAL A 168 -7.48 30.54 -16.00
C VAL A 168 -6.16 29.79 -15.80
N THR A 169 -5.11 30.53 -15.49
CA THR A 169 -3.82 29.97 -15.10
C THR A 169 -3.99 29.01 -13.93
N ALA A 170 -3.52 27.77 -14.10
CA ALA A 170 -3.53 26.77 -13.04
C ALA A 170 -2.75 27.29 -11.81
N PRO A 171 -3.23 27.04 -10.57
CA PRO A 171 -2.52 27.46 -9.37
C PRO A 171 -1.12 26.82 -9.32
N SER A 172 -0.15 27.51 -8.72
CA SER A 172 1.16 26.92 -8.46
C SER A 172 1.02 25.70 -7.53
N ILE A 173 2.00 24.79 -7.52
CA ILE A 173 2.00 23.62 -6.61
C ILE A 173 1.78 24.06 -5.15
N GLN A 174 2.37 25.20 -4.76
CA GLN A 174 2.26 25.76 -3.42
C GLN A 174 0.83 26.27 -3.14
N ASP A 175 0.19 26.93 -4.09
CA ASP A 175 -1.23 27.33 -3.98
C ASP A 175 -2.16 26.11 -3.92
N SER A 176 -1.82 25.01 -4.60
CA SER A 176 -2.59 23.75 -4.59
C SER A 176 -2.49 22.97 -3.27
N LEU A 177 -1.37 23.11 -2.54
CA LEU A 177 -1.17 22.50 -1.23
C LEU A 177 -1.83 23.34 -0.14
N VAL A 178 -1.71 24.67 -0.21
CA VAL A 178 -2.39 25.60 0.71
C VAL A 178 -3.91 25.46 0.57
N TYR A 179 -4.44 25.43 -0.66
CA TYR A 179 -5.88 25.23 -0.91
C TYR A 179 -6.40 23.89 -0.34
N ARG A 180 -5.66 22.79 -0.53
CA ARG A 180 -6.02 21.49 0.03
C ARG A 180 -5.97 21.49 1.56
N ARG A 181 -4.98 22.15 2.17
CA ARG A 181 -4.88 22.28 3.63
C ARG A 181 -6.09 22.99 4.23
N ASP A 182 -6.51 24.10 3.62
CA ASP A 182 -7.63 24.89 4.12
C ASP A 182 -8.97 24.14 3.99
N GLN A 183 -9.15 23.36 2.90
CA GLN A 183 -10.30 22.47 2.74
C GLN A 183 -10.40 21.38 3.84
N TYR A 184 -9.26 20.80 4.26
CA TYR A 184 -9.26 19.80 5.34
C TYR A 184 -9.46 20.44 6.72
N ARG A 185 -8.97 21.65 6.96
CA ARG A 185 -9.23 22.41 8.19
C ARG A 185 -10.71 22.69 8.38
N GLU A 186 -11.43 23.05 7.32
CA GLU A 186 -12.87 23.31 7.40
C GLU A 186 -13.71 22.05 7.69
N THR A 187 -13.19 20.86 7.37
CA THR A 187 -13.91 19.58 7.53
C THR A 187 -13.54 18.80 8.78
N CYS A 188 -12.47 19.17 9.49
CA CYS A 188 -11.99 18.51 10.70
C CYS A 188 -12.21 19.37 11.96
N ALA A 189 -13.46 19.75 12.23
CA ALA A 189 -13.81 20.55 13.42
C ALA A 189 -13.45 19.87 14.76
N TRP A 190 -13.08 18.60 14.75
CA TRP A 190 -12.62 17.85 15.92
C TRP A 190 -11.12 18.01 16.19
N ALA A 191 -10.34 18.48 15.22
CA ALA A 191 -8.88 18.54 15.30
C ALA A 191 -8.41 19.89 15.84
N SER A 192 -7.40 19.87 16.70
CA SER A 192 -6.70 21.09 17.15
C SER A 192 -5.74 21.62 16.07
N GLU A 193 -5.21 20.74 15.22
CA GLU A 193 -4.36 21.07 14.10
C GLU A 193 -4.66 20.17 12.88
N VAL A 194 -4.54 20.73 11.68
CA VAL A 194 -4.53 19.98 10.42
C VAL A 194 -3.45 20.57 9.53
N ASP A 195 -2.55 19.71 9.04
CA ASP A 195 -1.49 20.07 8.11
C ASP A 195 -1.04 18.88 7.26
N ILE A 196 0.01 19.07 6.46
CA ILE A 196 0.58 18.07 5.56
C ILE A 196 2.08 17.95 5.84
N ASP A 197 2.58 16.73 6.01
CA ASP A 197 4.01 16.44 6.05
C ASP A 197 4.41 15.41 4.97
N ASP A 198 5.62 14.86 5.07
CA ASP A 198 6.15 13.87 4.10
C ASP A 198 5.34 12.57 4.00
N PHE A 199 4.48 12.29 4.98
CA PHE A 199 3.57 11.14 5.00
C PHE A 199 2.14 11.49 4.55
N GLY A 200 1.88 12.76 4.22
CA GLY A 200 0.58 13.24 3.75
C GLY A 200 -0.18 14.02 4.81
N VAL A 201 -1.50 14.09 4.65
CA VAL A 201 -2.38 14.89 5.50
C VAL A 201 -2.47 14.25 6.89
N TYR A 202 -2.28 15.06 7.93
CA TYR A 202 -2.54 14.69 9.31
C TYR A 202 -3.50 15.65 10.00
N ALA A 203 -4.12 15.17 11.07
CA ALA A 203 -4.95 15.94 11.96
C ALA A 203 -4.67 15.53 13.41
N ASP A 204 -4.43 16.50 14.29
CA ASP A 204 -4.11 16.27 15.69
C ASP A 204 -5.35 16.45 16.56
N LEU A 205 -5.59 15.48 17.44
CA LEU A 205 -6.60 15.54 18.48
C LEU A 205 -5.90 15.78 19.81
N GLU A 206 -6.27 16.86 20.50
CA GLU A 206 -5.71 17.20 21.80
C GLU A 206 -6.76 17.03 22.91
N ILE A 207 -6.41 16.27 23.95
CA ILE A 207 -7.21 16.10 25.16
C ILE A 207 -6.28 16.35 26.35
N SER A 208 -6.58 17.36 27.17
CA SER A 208 -5.80 17.71 28.36
C SER A 208 -4.29 17.83 28.07
N GLU A 209 -3.93 18.58 27.03
CA GLU A 209 -2.53 18.80 26.56
C GLU A 209 -1.82 17.54 26.01
N VAL A 210 -2.51 16.41 25.90
CA VAL A 210 -1.98 15.19 25.26
C VAL A 210 -2.52 15.07 23.84
N VAL A 211 -1.61 14.89 22.89
CA VAL A 211 -1.94 14.84 21.45
C VAL A 211 -1.93 13.40 20.93
N GLN A 212 -3.01 13.03 20.25
CA GLN A 212 -3.08 11.86 19.36
C GLN A 212 -3.19 12.34 17.91
N ARG A 213 -2.19 12.02 17.08
CA ARG A 213 -2.21 12.35 15.65
C ARG A 213 -2.95 11.28 14.85
N PHE A 214 -3.74 11.71 13.89
CA PHE A 214 -4.40 10.87 12.87
C PHE A 214 -3.85 11.19 11.48
N ARG A 215 -3.79 10.18 10.62
CA ARG A 215 -3.40 10.25 9.21
C ARG A 215 -4.62 10.00 8.33
N LEU A 216 -4.77 10.76 7.25
CA LEU A 216 -5.80 10.51 6.26
C LEU A 216 -5.36 9.41 5.29
N ILE A 217 -5.94 8.24 5.44
CA ILE A 217 -5.69 7.08 4.58
C ILE A 217 -6.63 7.17 3.37
N GLN A 218 -6.05 7.15 2.16
CA GLN A 218 -6.81 7.26 0.92
C GLN A 218 -7.55 5.96 0.59
N PRO A 219 -8.73 6.02 -0.06
CA PRO A 219 -9.43 4.82 -0.52
C PRO A 219 -8.57 4.03 -1.50
N GLY A 220 -8.86 2.74 -1.61
CA GLY A 220 -8.14 1.86 -2.53
C GLY A 220 -8.54 0.40 -2.41
N THR A 221 -8.01 -0.40 -3.31
CA THR A 221 -8.19 -1.86 -3.34
C THR A 221 -6.86 -2.52 -3.02
N PHE A 222 -6.88 -3.57 -2.21
CA PHE A 222 -5.67 -4.32 -1.83
C PHE A 222 -5.96 -5.81 -1.63
N TRP A 223 -4.89 -6.60 -1.60
CA TRP A 223 -4.95 -8.00 -1.19
C TRP A 223 -4.91 -8.12 0.34
N MET A 224 -6.03 -8.51 0.92
CA MET A 224 -6.13 -8.83 2.34
C MET A 224 -5.87 -10.32 2.56
N GLY A 225 -5.17 -10.68 3.63
CA GLY A 225 -4.73 -12.06 3.89
C GLY A 225 -3.40 -12.41 3.20
N SER A 226 -3.03 -13.69 3.22
CA SER A 226 -1.74 -14.19 2.72
C SER A 226 -1.90 -15.30 1.67
N PRO A 227 -1.03 -15.35 0.64
CA PRO A 227 -1.01 -16.46 -0.29
C PRO A 227 -0.66 -17.77 0.43
N GLY A 228 -1.12 -18.90 -0.10
CA GLY A 228 -0.88 -20.22 0.51
C GLY A 228 0.61 -20.61 0.63
N SER A 229 1.48 -19.97 -0.14
CA SER A 229 2.94 -20.16 -0.11
C SER A 229 3.67 -19.33 0.96
N GLU A 230 2.98 -18.39 1.63
CA GLU A 230 3.59 -17.54 2.65
C GLU A 230 4.03 -18.37 3.86
N ALA A 231 5.30 -18.29 4.23
CA ALA A 231 5.83 -19.04 5.36
C ALA A 231 5.21 -18.55 6.68
N GLU A 232 5.03 -19.47 7.63
CA GLU A 232 4.41 -19.21 8.95
C GLU A 232 2.99 -18.60 8.87
N ARG A 233 2.29 -18.82 7.75
CA ARG A 233 0.88 -18.48 7.62
C ARG A 233 -0.01 -19.40 8.45
N SER A 234 -1.18 -18.90 8.80
CA SER A 234 -2.30 -19.60 9.40
C SER A 234 -3.40 -19.84 8.36
N ASP A 235 -4.29 -20.79 8.62
CA ASP A 235 -5.38 -21.12 7.68
C ASP A 235 -6.52 -20.10 7.69
N ASN A 236 -6.52 -19.16 8.66
CA ASN A 236 -7.57 -18.16 8.86
C ASN A 236 -7.35 -16.85 8.08
N GLU A 237 -6.31 -16.77 7.27
CA GLU A 237 -5.89 -15.56 6.55
C GLU A 237 -5.87 -15.80 5.03
N THR A 238 -6.91 -16.46 4.51
CA THR A 238 -7.09 -16.67 3.07
C THR A 238 -7.07 -15.34 2.31
N ARG A 239 -6.26 -15.28 1.25
CA ARG A 239 -6.09 -14.06 0.45
C ARG A 239 -7.31 -13.78 -0.43
N HIS A 240 -7.81 -12.55 -0.38
CA HIS A 240 -8.92 -12.05 -1.22
C HIS A 240 -8.79 -10.54 -1.44
N GLN A 241 -9.52 -9.99 -2.41
CA GLN A 241 -9.51 -8.55 -2.68
C GLN A 241 -10.48 -7.80 -1.77
N VAL A 242 -10.01 -6.69 -1.21
CA VAL A 242 -10.85 -5.77 -0.43
C VAL A 242 -10.71 -4.37 -0.99
N THR A 243 -11.85 -3.70 -1.18
CA THR A 243 -11.90 -2.28 -1.54
C THR A 243 -12.38 -1.46 -0.34
N LEU A 244 -11.60 -0.45 0.06
CA LEU A 244 -12.04 0.58 0.98
C LEU A 244 -12.52 1.78 0.16
N SER A 245 -13.83 2.02 0.13
CA SER A 245 -14.44 2.93 -0.85
C SER A 245 -14.27 4.42 -0.51
N LYS A 246 -13.95 4.72 0.75
CA LYS A 246 -13.81 6.07 1.29
C LYS A 246 -12.50 6.23 2.03
N ALA A 247 -11.96 7.45 1.99
CA ALA A 247 -10.86 7.83 2.85
C ALA A 247 -11.27 7.72 4.33
N PHE A 248 -10.34 7.39 5.21
CA PHE A 248 -10.58 7.32 6.65
C PHE A 248 -9.39 7.88 7.42
N TRP A 249 -9.66 8.36 8.64
CA TRP A 249 -8.60 8.80 9.54
C TRP A 249 -8.21 7.66 10.46
N LEU A 250 -6.90 7.42 10.58
CA LEU A 250 -6.33 6.40 11.47
C LEU A 250 -5.24 7.03 12.34
N ALA A 251 -5.25 6.73 13.63
CA ALA A 251 -4.21 7.16 14.55
C ALA A 251 -2.83 6.65 14.10
N ASP A 252 -1.84 7.54 14.09
CA ASP A 252 -0.50 7.22 13.60
C ASP A 252 0.28 6.30 14.54
N THR A 253 -0.19 6.15 15.77
CA THR A 253 0.33 5.23 16.78
C THR A 253 -0.81 4.44 17.42
N ALA A 254 -0.47 3.39 18.16
CA ALA A 254 -1.34 2.90 19.22
C ALA A 254 -1.64 4.01 20.24
N CYS A 255 -2.80 3.91 20.91
CA CYS A 255 -3.20 4.82 21.98
C CYS A 255 -2.15 4.77 23.10
N THR A 256 -1.65 5.94 23.51
CA THR A 256 -0.63 6.02 24.55
C THR A 256 -1.25 5.95 25.95
N GLN A 257 -0.44 5.61 26.95
CA GLN A 257 -0.85 5.64 28.34
C GLN A 257 -1.29 7.04 28.79
N ALA A 258 -0.58 8.08 28.35
CA ALA A 258 -0.98 9.46 28.64
C ALA A 258 -2.33 9.82 28.02
N PHE A 259 -2.59 9.41 26.78
CA PHE A 259 -3.86 9.71 26.12
C PHE A 259 -5.02 8.93 26.75
N TRP A 260 -4.78 7.66 27.12
CA TRP A 260 -5.72 6.87 27.91
C TRP A 260 -6.06 7.57 29.23
N GLU A 261 -5.04 7.96 30.00
CA GLU A 261 -5.21 8.60 31.32
C GLU A 261 -5.91 9.96 31.22
N ALA A 262 -5.64 10.73 30.16
CA ALA A 262 -6.31 12.01 29.90
C ALA A 262 -7.83 11.86 29.69
N VAL A 263 -8.29 10.73 29.13
CA VAL A 263 -9.71 10.44 28.88
C VAL A 263 -10.36 9.71 30.06
N MET A 264 -9.68 8.71 30.63
CA MET A 264 -10.26 7.78 31.60
C MET A 264 -9.92 8.09 33.06
N GLY A 265 -8.91 8.93 33.30
CA GLY A 265 -8.45 9.27 34.65
C GLY A 265 -7.74 8.14 35.41
N ASN A 266 -7.32 7.08 34.72
CA ASN A 266 -6.54 5.97 35.29
C ASN A 266 -5.53 5.43 34.26
N ASN A 267 -4.66 4.49 34.66
CA ASN A 267 -3.75 3.79 33.74
C ASN A 267 -3.67 2.30 34.10
N PRO A 268 -4.26 1.39 33.29
CA PRO A 268 -4.32 -0.05 33.55
C PRO A 268 -3.03 -0.80 33.16
N SER A 269 -2.10 -0.14 32.48
CA SER A 269 -0.93 -0.78 31.86
C SER A 269 -0.03 -1.48 32.88
N HIS A 270 0.48 -2.65 32.50
CA HIS A 270 1.50 -3.39 33.22
C HIS A 270 2.87 -2.70 33.15
N PHE A 271 3.31 -2.33 31.94
CA PHE A 271 4.59 -1.66 31.71
C PHE A 271 4.41 -0.14 31.85
N LYS A 272 5.07 0.48 32.82
CA LYS A 272 4.90 1.91 33.14
C LYS A 272 6.16 2.74 32.89
N ASP A 273 6.93 2.36 31.87
CA ASP A 273 8.23 2.96 31.56
C ASP A 273 8.14 4.41 31.05
N GLY A 274 6.96 4.87 30.64
CA GLY A 274 6.76 6.28 30.30
C GLY A 274 5.39 6.56 29.65
N PRO A 275 4.95 7.84 29.68
CA PRO A 275 3.62 8.27 29.22
C PRO A 275 3.35 7.97 27.73
N ASN A 276 4.40 7.91 26.91
CA ASN A 276 4.31 7.64 25.48
C ASN A 276 4.36 6.14 25.14
N SER A 277 4.39 5.25 26.13
CA SER A 277 4.21 3.82 25.88
C SER A 277 2.77 3.55 25.45
N PRO A 278 2.50 2.53 24.62
CA PRO A 278 1.12 2.16 24.32
C PRO A 278 0.41 1.75 25.62
N VAL A 279 -0.86 2.11 25.74
CA VAL A 279 -1.71 1.52 26.77
C VAL A 279 -1.92 0.05 26.45
N GLU A 280 -1.70 -0.81 27.45
CA GLU A 280 -1.95 -2.24 27.35
C GLU A 280 -2.68 -2.76 28.60
N GLY A 281 -3.03 -4.05 28.64
CA GLY A 281 -3.88 -4.58 29.71
C GLY A 281 -5.35 -4.13 29.59
N VAL A 282 -5.76 -3.71 28.39
CA VAL A 282 -7.11 -3.27 28.07
C VAL A 282 -7.83 -4.31 27.22
N SER A 283 -9.10 -4.52 27.52
CA SER A 283 -9.99 -5.38 26.74
C SER A 283 -10.74 -4.58 25.70
N TRP A 284 -11.30 -5.27 24.71
CA TRP A 284 -12.17 -4.64 23.71
C TRP A 284 -13.33 -3.87 24.38
N ASN A 285 -13.91 -4.41 25.46
CA ASN A 285 -14.98 -3.76 26.21
C ASN A 285 -14.52 -2.44 26.89
N ASP A 286 -13.34 -2.42 27.50
CA ASP A 286 -12.80 -1.17 28.08
C ASP A 286 -12.60 -0.10 27.01
N ILE A 287 -12.19 -0.53 25.82
CA ILE A 287 -11.96 0.38 24.71
C ILE A 287 -13.28 0.97 24.21
N GLN A 288 -14.40 0.25 24.28
CA GLN A 288 -15.71 0.83 23.99
C GLN A 288 -16.11 1.90 25.01
N GLU A 289 -15.84 1.68 26.31
CA GLU A 289 -16.07 2.69 27.36
C GLU A 289 -15.17 3.93 27.14
N PHE A 290 -13.90 3.72 26.78
CA PHE A 290 -12.98 4.77 26.37
C PHE A 290 -13.52 5.56 25.18
N ILE A 291 -13.95 4.88 24.11
CA ILE A 291 -14.49 5.49 22.90
C ILE A 291 -15.75 6.31 23.21
N GLN A 292 -16.65 5.78 24.03
CA GLN A 292 -17.85 6.48 24.45
C GLN A 292 -17.52 7.76 25.23
N THR A 293 -16.55 7.67 26.14
CA THR A 293 -16.08 8.81 26.94
C THR A 293 -15.44 9.88 26.04
N LEU A 294 -14.55 9.47 25.14
CA LEU A 294 -13.89 10.37 24.21
C LEU A 294 -14.87 11.04 23.24
N ASN A 295 -15.85 10.31 22.72
CA ASN A 295 -16.90 10.89 21.87
C ASN A 295 -17.85 11.82 22.64
N THR A 296 -18.01 11.63 23.96
CA THR A 296 -18.74 12.57 24.81
C THR A 296 -17.94 13.87 25.01
N MET A 297 -16.63 13.76 25.18
CA MET A 297 -15.72 14.91 25.28
C MET A 297 -15.59 15.66 23.95
N GLN A 298 -15.56 14.95 22.81
CA GLN A 298 -15.43 15.50 21.48
C GLN A 298 -16.50 14.98 20.50
N PRO A 299 -17.74 15.50 20.55
CA PRO A 299 -18.86 15.00 19.75
C PRO A 299 -18.68 15.06 18.23
N SER A 300 -17.82 15.94 17.72
CA SER A 300 -17.52 16.08 16.29
C SER A 300 -16.53 15.03 15.75
N LEU A 301 -15.86 14.29 16.64
CA LEU A 301 -14.86 13.29 16.29
C LEU A 301 -15.52 12.02 15.76
N SER A 302 -16.44 11.42 16.52
CA SER A 302 -17.06 10.11 16.22
C SER A 302 -16.00 9.01 16.02
N VAL A 303 -15.11 8.82 16.99
CA VAL A 303 -14.04 7.81 16.96
C VAL A 303 -14.59 6.40 17.19
N GLN A 304 -13.87 5.40 16.66
CA GLN A 304 -14.10 3.97 16.82
C GLN A 304 -12.77 3.19 16.75
N LEU A 305 -12.82 1.86 16.85
CA LEU A 305 -11.71 1.01 16.42
C LEU A 305 -11.69 0.91 14.89
N PRO A 306 -10.52 0.75 14.25
CA PRO A 306 -10.47 0.43 12.83
C PRO A 306 -11.19 -0.89 12.56
N THR A 307 -11.80 -1.01 11.38
CA THR A 307 -12.14 -2.34 10.88
C THR A 307 -10.85 -3.13 10.64
N GLU A 308 -10.97 -4.44 10.67
CA GLU A 308 -9.88 -5.34 10.40
C GLU A 308 -9.24 -5.07 9.02
N ALA A 309 -10.07 -4.79 8.01
CA ALA A 309 -9.61 -4.44 6.68
C ALA A 309 -8.91 -3.07 6.64
N GLN A 310 -9.45 -2.06 7.34
CA GLN A 310 -8.79 -0.76 7.47
C GLN A 310 -7.40 -0.89 8.11
N TRP A 311 -7.30 -1.71 9.16
CA TRP A 311 -6.04 -1.96 9.85
C TRP A 311 -5.01 -2.61 8.92
N GLU A 312 -5.38 -3.68 8.19
CA GLU A 312 -4.43 -4.39 7.31
C GLU A 312 -4.00 -3.54 6.13
N TYR A 313 -4.94 -2.82 5.51
CA TYR A 313 -4.65 -1.90 4.42
C TYR A 313 -3.62 -0.83 4.85
N ALA A 314 -3.86 -0.26 6.03
CA ALA A 314 -2.98 0.73 6.64
C ALA A 314 -1.62 0.14 7.03
N CYS A 315 -1.59 -1.10 7.53
CA CYS A 315 -0.36 -1.81 7.88
C CYS A 315 0.54 -1.99 6.65
N ARG A 316 -0.06 -2.45 5.54
CA ARG A 316 0.60 -2.70 4.25
C ARG A 316 1.10 -1.43 3.58
N ALA A 317 0.41 -0.30 3.76
CA ALA A 317 0.77 1.01 3.21
C ALA A 317 1.11 0.98 1.69
N GLY A 318 0.31 0.23 0.93
CA GLY A 318 0.48 0.06 -0.52
C GLY A 318 1.42 -1.06 -0.97
N THR A 319 1.99 -1.82 -0.04
CA THR A 319 2.83 -3.00 -0.34
C THR A 319 2.02 -4.30 -0.33
N ASN A 320 2.43 -5.28 -1.13
CA ASN A 320 1.93 -6.66 -1.07
C ASN A 320 2.83 -7.58 -0.24
N SER A 321 3.93 -7.05 0.31
CA SER A 321 4.92 -7.80 1.05
C SER A 321 4.44 -8.23 2.44
N LEU A 322 5.20 -9.17 3.04
CA LEU A 322 4.97 -9.73 4.37
C LEU A 322 4.89 -8.67 5.46
N PHE A 323 5.77 -7.68 5.35
CA PHE A 323 5.86 -6.51 6.21
C PHE A 323 5.89 -5.27 5.31
N SER A 324 5.48 -4.11 5.81
CA SER A 324 5.62 -2.85 5.08
C SER A 324 7.08 -2.46 4.78
N PHE A 325 8.04 -3.10 5.47
CA PHE A 325 9.47 -2.98 5.23
C PHE A 325 10.02 -3.97 4.19
N GLY A 326 9.17 -4.79 3.58
CA GLY A 326 9.53 -5.81 2.61
C GLY A 326 9.42 -7.24 3.16
N ALA A 327 10.36 -8.11 2.77
CA ALA A 327 10.29 -9.55 3.07
C ALA A 327 10.84 -9.94 4.46
N LYS A 328 11.49 -9.02 5.18
CA LYS A 328 12.15 -9.30 6.46
C LYS A 328 11.95 -8.13 7.42
N ILE A 329 12.03 -8.43 8.71
CA ILE A 329 12.08 -7.46 9.79
C ILE A 329 13.29 -7.72 10.67
N THR A 330 13.76 -6.66 11.31
CA THR A 330 14.82 -6.71 12.32
C THR A 330 14.30 -6.14 13.64
N PRO A 331 14.90 -6.49 14.79
CA PRO A 331 14.54 -5.89 16.07
C PRO A 331 14.74 -4.37 16.12
N GLU A 332 15.57 -3.79 15.25
CA GLU A 332 15.74 -2.36 15.09
C GLU A 332 14.52 -1.68 14.43
N GLN A 333 13.76 -2.42 13.62
CA GLN A 333 12.54 -1.94 12.95
C GLN A 333 11.27 -2.30 13.71
N VAL A 334 11.24 -3.46 14.38
CA VAL A 334 10.03 -4.03 14.97
C VAL A 334 10.30 -4.48 16.40
N ASN A 335 9.37 -4.20 17.32
CA ASN A 335 9.45 -4.70 18.69
C ASN A 335 8.75 -6.07 18.80
N TYR A 336 9.51 -7.16 18.78
CA TYR A 336 9.05 -8.54 18.85
C TYR A 336 10.06 -9.42 19.61
N ASP A 337 9.78 -10.73 19.76
CA ASP A 337 10.77 -11.68 20.29
C ASP A 337 11.86 -12.00 19.26
N GLY A 338 12.93 -11.21 19.29
CA GLY A 338 14.10 -11.40 18.43
C GLY A 338 14.79 -12.77 18.53
N ASN A 339 14.49 -13.62 19.52
CA ASN A 339 15.01 -15.00 19.54
C ASN A 339 14.31 -15.93 18.54
N HIS A 340 13.14 -15.51 18.04
CA HIS A 340 12.28 -16.24 17.12
C HIS A 340 11.93 -15.38 15.89
N PRO A 341 12.94 -15.06 15.06
CA PRO A 341 12.74 -14.27 13.84
C PRO A 341 11.91 -15.04 12.80
N TYR A 342 11.31 -14.29 11.88
CA TYR A 342 10.48 -14.84 10.82
C TYR A 342 11.28 -15.77 9.89
N ALA A 343 10.72 -16.94 9.57
CA ALA A 343 11.19 -17.87 8.56
C ALA A 343 12.69 -18.22 8.68
N GLY A 344 13.17 -18.39 9.92
CA GLY A 344 14.57 -18.73 10.17
C GLY A 344 15.54 -17.55 9.94
N GLY A 345 15.06 -16.32 10.02
CA GLY A 345 15.90 -15.11 9.98
C GLY A 345 16.96 -15.07 11.08
N GLU A 346 17.75 -13.99 11.10
CA GLU A 346 18.79 -13.84 12.11
C GLU A 346 18.18 -13.51 13.48
N LYS A 347 18.66 -14.19 14.53
CA LYS A 347 18.26 -13.86 15.89
C LYS A 347 18.79 -12.48 16.27
N GLY A 348 18.02 -11.75 17.05
CA GLY A 348 18.43 -10.45 17.57
C GLY A 348 17.78 -10.12 18.90
N LEU A 349 17.71 -8.83 19.21
CA LEU A 349 17.25 -8.32 20.51
C LEU A 349 15.80 -8.74 20.82
N LYS A 350 15.61 -9.39 21.98
CA LYS A 350 14.31 -9.49 22.65
C LYS A 350 14.22 -8.42 23.73
N ARG A 351 13.40 -7.40 23.53
CA ARG A 351 13.19 -6.34 24.52
C ARG A 351 12.40 -6.82 25.74
N GLY A 352 11.44 -7.73 25.52
CA GLY A 352 10.64 -8.34 26.59
C GLY A 352 9.62 -7.39 27.24
N LYS A 353 9.34 -6.26 26.60
CA LYS A 353 8.36 -5.25 27.03
C LYS A 353 8.00 -4.31 25.88
N THR A 354 6.98 -3.48 26.07
CA THR A 354 6.62 -2.42 25.14
C THR A 354 7.73 -1.36 25.01
N VAL A 355 7.75 -0.66 23.89
CA VAL A 355 8.55 0.55 23.67
C VAL A 355 7.62 1.74 23.47
N SER A 356 8.13 2.96 23.72
CA SER A 356 7.39 4.18 23.42
C SER A 356 6.97 4.22 21.95
N VAL A 357 5.77 4.71 21.68
CA VAL A 357 5.31 4.90 20.31
C VAL A 357 6.22 5.89 19.57
N LYS A 358 6.36 5.71 18.25
CA LYS A 358 7.29 6.49 17.40
C LYS A 358 8.77 6.34 17.77
N SER A 359 9.14 5.29 18.49
CA SER A 359 10.56 4.99 18.76
C SER A 359 11.20 4.11 17.69
N LEU A 360 10.37 3.48 16.84
CA LEU A 360 10.79 2.68 15.69
C LEU A 360 10.32 3.33 14.37
N GLU A 361 10.78 2.78 13.25
CA GLU A 361 10.48 3.32 11.92
C GLU A 361 8.97 3.21 11.59
N ALA A 362 8.42 4.26 10.98
CA ALA A 362 7.06 4.23 10.43
C ALA A 362 7.01 3.52 9.07
N ASN A 363 5.84 3.02 8.69
CA ASN A 363 5.61 2.60 7.31
C ASN A 363 5.48 3.81 6.35
N ALA A 364 5.27 3.54 5.06
CA ALA A 364 5.22 4.57 4.02
C ALA A 364 4.10 5.62 4.20
N TRP A 365 3.11 5.38 5.07
CA TRP A 365 2.02 6.30 5.37
C TRP A 365 2.17 6.99 6.74
N GLY A 366 3.34 6.85 7.38
CA GLY A 366 3.63 7.52 8.64
C GLY A 366 2.91 6.87 9.84
N LEU A 367 2.58 5.58 9.74
CA LEU A 367 2.02 4.79 10.82
C LEU A 367 3.12 3.99 11.51
N TYR A 368 3.21 4.14 12.82
CA TYR A 368 4.27 3.58 13.65
C TYR A 368 3.81 2.30 14.34
N GLU A 369 4.78 1.41 14.56
CA GLU A 369 4.62 0.14 15.26
C GLU A 369 3.41 -0.70 14.75
N MET A 370 3.09 -0.60 13.45
CA MET A 370 2.08 -1.47 12.80
C MET A 370 2.51 -2.95 12.78
N HIS A 371 3.79 -3.21 13.00
CA HIS A 371 4.37 -4.53 13.20
C HIS A 371 4.97 -4.58 14.61
N GLY A 372 4.42 -5.43 15.48
CA GLY A 372 4.89 -5.65 16.85
C GLY A 372 4.42 -4.61 17.87
N ASN A 373 5.18 -4.49 18.97
CA ASN A 373 4.90 -3.70 20.17
C ASN A 373 3.68 -4.19 20.96
N VAL A 374 2.45 -4.02 20.47
CA VAL A 374 1.23 -4.54 21.09
C VAL A 374 0.28 -5.05 20.00
N TRP A 375 -0.44 -6.13 20.29
CA TRP A 375 -1.59 -6.51 19.48
C TRP A 375 -2.65 -5.43 19.58
N GLU A 376 -3.31 -5.12 18.47
CA GLU A 376 -4.30 -4.04 18.41
C GLU A 376 -5.69 -4.56 18.12
N TRP A 377 -6.62 -4.27 19.03
CA TRP A 377 -8.03 -4.62 18.86
C TRP A 377 -8.64 -3.92 17.64
N CYS A 378 -9.41 -4.66 16.84
CA CYS A 378 -10.22 -4.12 15.74
C CYS A 378 -11.72 -4.16 16.08
N GLN A 379 -12.53 -3.44 15.30
CA GLN A 379 -13.98 -3.42 15.46
C GLN A 379 -14.63 -4.80 15.21
N ASP A 380 -14.07 -5.55 14.26
CA ASP A 380 -14.61 -6.81 13.76
C ASP A 380 -14.71 -7.90 14.84
N ALA A 381 -15.84 -8.59 14.82
CA ALA A 381 -15.94 -9.94 15.34
C ALA A 381 -15.14 -10.89 14.46
N TYR A 382 -14.42 -11.82 15.09
CA TYR A 382 -13.54 -12.75 14.40
C TYR A 382 -14.31 -13.77 13.56
N LYS A 383 -13.86 -13.94 12.31
CA LYS A 383 -14.21 -15.05 11.43
C LYS A 383 -13.04 -16.03 11.35
N SER A 384 -13.35 -17.32 11.42
CA SER A 384 -12.37 -18.41 11.34
C SER A 384 -11.62 -18.46 10.00
N ASP A 385 -12.22 -17.89 8.96
CA ASP A 385 -11.61 -17.68 7.65
C ASP A 385 -12.13 -16.37 7.06
N LEU A 386 -11.26 -15.65 6.35
CA LEU A 386 -11.61 -14.45 5.60
C LEU A 386 -12.44 -14.78 4.34
N GLY A 387 -12.24 -15.98 3.77
CA GLY A 387 -12.84 -16.39 2.52
C GLY A 387 -12.06 -15.89 1.29
N THR A 388 -12.60 -16.16 0.10
CA THR A 388 -11.95 -15.89 -1.19
C THR A 388 -12.62 -14.77 -2.00
N GLU A 389 -13.84 -14.39 -1.64
CA GLU A 389 -14.66 -13.45 -2.42
C GLU A 389 -14.17 -12.01 -2.24
N ALA A 390 -14.17 -11.26 -3.34
CA ALA A 390 -13.91 -9.83 -3.28
C ALA A 390 -15.02 -9.10 -2.53
N CYS A 391 -14.67 -8.10 -1.71
CA CYS A 391 -15.66 -7.32 -0.97
C CYS A 391 -15.29 -5.83 -0.86
N THR A 392 -16.26 -5.02 -0.48
CA THR A 392 -16.11 -3.55 -0.30
C THR A 392 -16.52 -3.18 1.12
N ASP A 393 -15.68 -2.42 1.81
CA ASP A 393 -15.85 -1.97 3.20
C ASP A 393 -16.34 -3.09 4.15
N PRO A 394 -15.67 -4.26 4.21
CA PRO A 394 -16.13 -5.36 5.04
C PRO A 394 -16.06 -4.99 6.52
N LEU A 395 -17.13 -5.35 7.24
CA LEU A 395 -17.22 -5.33 8.68
C LEU A 395 -18.02 -6.55 9.14
N ASN A 396 -17.43 -7.37 10.01
CA ASN A 396 -18.17 -8.42 10.69
C ASN A 396 -18.59 -7.95 12.09
N GLU A 397 -19.87 -7.70 12.31
CA GLU A 397 -20.34 -7.20 13.62
C GLU A 397 -20.59 -8.31 14.65
N SER A 398 -20.88 -9.52 14.17
CA SER A 398 -21.38 -10.64 14.98
C SER A 398 -20.34 -11.72 15.24
N GLY A 399 -20.19 -12.11 16.52
CA GLY A 399 -19.35 -13.22 16.97
C GLY A 399 -18.90 -13.05 18.43
N ASP A 400 -18.42 -14.15 19.04
CA ASP A 400 -18.02 -14.18 20.45
C ASP A 400 -16.61 -13.66 20.73
N PHE A 401 -15.80 -13.54 19.68
CA PHE A 401 -14.39 -13.13 19.72
C PHE A 401 -14.21 -11.88 18.87
N ARG A 402 -13.28 -11.01 19.26
CA ARG A 402 -12.89 -9.81 18.49
C ARG A 402 -11.50 -9.99 17.92
N VAL A 403 -11.25 -9.35 16.79
CA VAL A 403 -10.00 -9.44 16.04
C VAL A 403 -8.88 -8.65 16.74
N LEU A 404 -7.67 -9.20 16.72
CA LEU A 404 -6.41 -8.56 17.08
C LEU A 404 -5.44 -8.64 15.90
N ARG A 405 -4.71 -7.54 15.64
CA ARG A 405 -3.73 -7.44 14.54
C ARG A 405 -2.36 -6.94 14.99
N GLY A 406 -1.34 -7.21 14.17
CA GLY A 406 0.00 -6.58 14.24
C GLY A 406 1.08 -7.30 15.03
N GLY A 407 0.74 -8.25 15.89
CA GLY A 407 1.73 -8.87 16.77
C GLY A 407 2.11 -7.97 17.94
N SER A 408 3.01 -8.44 18.79
CA SER A 408 3.40 -7.73 20.02
C SER A 408 4.87 -7.95 20.36
N TRP A 409 5.35 -7.27 21.42
CA TRP A 409 6.71 -7.40 21.95
C TRP A 409 7.13 -8.83 22.32
N VAL A 410 6.17 -9.73 22.54
CA VAL A 410 6.39 -11.15 22.84
C VAL A 410 6.11 -12.08 21.66
N SER A 411 5.56 -11.54 20.56
CA SER A 411 5.24 -12.33 19.38
C SER A 411 6.51 -12.77 18.65
N TYR A 412 6.44 -13.93 18.00
CA TYR A 412 7.48 -14.36 17.06
C TYR A 412 7.36 -13.57 15.75
N GLY A 413 8.40 -13.60 14.91
CA GLY A 413 8.43 -12.83 13.67
C GLY A 413 7.23 -13.06 12.75
N GLY A 414 6.75 -14.31 12.62
CA GLY A 414 5.52 -14.61 11.86
C GLY A 414 4.25 -14.00 12.43
N GLY A 415 4.21 -13.71 13.74
CA GLY A 415 3.10 -13.01 14.39
C GLY A 415 3.04 -11.52 14.06
N CYS A 416 4.11 -10.95 13.49
CA CYS A 416 4.20 -9.53 13.11
C CYS A 416 3.89 -9.27 11.63
N ARG A 417 3.53 -10.29 10.84
CA ARG A 417 3.17 -10.11 9.43
C ARG A 417 1.92 -9.25 9.27
N SER A 418 1.82 -8.52 8.17
CA SER A 418 0.63 -7.70 7.84
C SER A 418 -0.67 -8.50 7.88
N ALA A 419 -0.62 -9.73 7.35
CA ALA A 419 -1.77 -10.62 7.24
C ALA A 419 -2.12 -11.34 8.55
N CYS A 420 -1.21 -11.36 9.55
CA CYS A 420 -1.41 -12.15 10.75
C CYS A 420 -2.62 -11.66 11.56
N ARG A 421 -3.49 -12.60 11.93
CA ARG A 421 -4.75 -12.35 12.64
C ARG A 421 -4.80 -13.22 13.88
N ASN A 422 -5.20 -12.62 14.99
CA ASN A 422 -5.51 -13.34 16.21
C ASN A 422 -6.90 -12.93 16.71
N SER A 423 -7.44 -13.65 17.69
CA SER A 423 -8.71 -13.27 18.30
C SER A 423 -8.84 -13.74 19.74
N TYR A 424 -9.54 -12.94 20.52
CA TYR A 424 -9.83 -13.23 21.92
C TYR A 424 -11.25 -12.76 22.27
N ARG A 425 -11.79 -13.28 23.38
CA ARG A 425 -13.07 -12.79 23.91
C ARG A 425 -12.93 -11.30 24.28
N PRO A 426 -14.00 -10.50 24.11
CA PRO A 426 -13.93 -9.05 24.27
C PRO A 426 -13.66 -8.57 25.71
N ASP A 427 -13.74 -9.46 26.71
CA ASP A 427 -13.41 -9.21 28.12
C ASP A 427 -11.93 -9.48 28.46
N ARG A 428 -11.14 -10.03 27.52
CA ARG A 428 -9.75 -10.40 27.79
C ARG A 428 -8.81 -9.20 27.81
N ARG A 429 -7.92 -9.21 28.79
CA ARG A 429 -6.86 -8.23 29.02
C ARG A 429 -5.55 -8.97 29.13
N LEU A 430 -4.57 -8.63 28.30
CA LEU A 430 -3.20 -9.11 28.40
C LEU A 430 -2.24 -7.93 28.27
N SER A 431 -1.03 -8.10 28.83
CA SER A 431 -0.03 -7.03 28.88
C SER A 431 0.62 -6.70 27.53
N ASP A 432 0.08 -7.28 26.47
CA ASP A 432 0.48 -7.08 25.09
C ASP A 432 -0.72 -6.76 24.20
N PHE A 433 -1.90 -6.49 24.78
CA PHE A 433 -3.11 -6.06 24.09
C PHE A 433 -3.34 -4.56 24.29
N GLY A 434 -3.26 -3.80 23.20
CA GLY A 434 -3.60 -2.38 23.11
C GLY A 434 -4.56 -2.14 21.95
N PHE A 435 -4.55 -0.93 21.40
CA PHE A 435 -5.39 -0.54 20.27
C PHE A 435 -4.90 0.76 19.65
N ARG A 436 -5.38 1.04 18.43
CA ARG A 436 -5.31 2.37 17.83
C ARG A 436 -6.70 2.85 17.43
N LEU A 437 -6.85 4.17 17.29
CA LEU A 437 -8.11 4.80 16.99
C LEU A 437 -8.30 5.00 15.48
N ALA A 438 -9.54 4.88 15.02
CA ALA A 438 -9.97 5.32 13.71
C ALA A 438 -11.15 6.28 13.85
N ARG A 439 -11.31 7.21 12.92
CA ARG A 439 -12.52 8.03 12.88
C ARG A 439 -13.64 7.25 12.17
N GLY A 440 -14.81 7.19 12.80
CA GLY A 440 -16.03 6.67 12.18
C GLY A 440 -16.40 7.46 10.92
N GLN A 441 -16.91 6.74 9.92
CA GLN A 441 -17.29 7.28 8.62
C GLN A 441 -18.77 7.65 8.53
#